data_AF-A0A2N3E4T9-F1
#
_entry.id   AF-A0A2N3E4T9-F1
#
_cell.length_a   1.000
_cell.length_b   1.000
_cell.length_c   1.000
_cell.angle_alpha   90.00
_cell.angle_beta   90.00
_cell.angle_gamma   90.00
#
_symmetry.space_group_name_H-M   'P 1'
#
loop_
_entity.id
_entity.type
_entity.pdbx_description
1 polymer ?
#
loop_
_entity_poly.entity_id
_entity_poly.type
_entity_poly.pdbx_seq_one_letter_code
_entity_poly.pdbx_strand_id
1 'polypeptide(L)'
;PAPVEPEVYAEVQRVTLAAHKALGCRGVSRADFRFDDTRPGKGELVLLEVNTQPGMTPTSLVPELANLAGYSYAELVSWMVEDASCDR
;
A
#
# COMPACT_ATOMS: atom_id res chain seq x y z
N PRO A 1 4.95 -5.58 -10.81
CA PRO A 1 3.52 -5.39 -10.50
C PRO A 1 2.79 -6.74 -10.44
N ALA A 2 1.73 -6.87 -9.64
CA ALA A 2 0.95 -8.10 -9.60
C ALA A 2 0.21 -8.33 -10.94
N PRO A 3 0.20 -9.56 -11.48
CA PRO A 3 -0.48 -9.88 -12.73
C PRO A 3 -1.99 -10.07 -12.48
N VAL A 4 -2.70 -8.97 -12.26
CA VAL A 4 -4.16 -8.95 -12.04
C VAL A 4 -4.84 -8.04 -13.06
N GLU A 5 -6.15 -8.25 -13.28
CA GLU A 5 -6.94 -7.39 -14.15
C GLU A 5 -6.88 -5.91 -13.69
N PRO A 6 -6.91 -4.94 -14.63
CA PRO A 6 -6.83 -3.52 -14.28
C PRO A 6 -7.90 -3.05 -13.28
N GLU A 7 -9.10 -3.64 -13.36
CA GLU A 7 -10.21 -3.34 -12.44
C GLU A 7 -9.89 -3.77 -11.01
N VAL A 8 -9.26 -4.93 -10.83
CA VAL A 8 -8.83 -5.45 -9.51
C VAL A 8 -7.71 -4.58 -8.95
N TYR A 9 -6.74 -4.20 -9.79
CA TYR A 9 -5.65 -3.31 -9.38
C TYR A 9 -6.19 -1.95 -8.89
N ALA A 10 -7.12 -1.34 -9.63
CA ALA A 10 -7.74 -0.08 -9.26
C ALA A 10 -8.54 -0.22 -7.94
N GLU A 11 -9.25 -1.33 -7.75
CA GLU A 11 -9.99 -1.61 -6.53
C GLU A 11 -9.07 -1.76 -5.31
N VAL A 12 -7.94 -2.47 -5.45
CA VAL A 12 -6.91 -2.58 -4.40
C VAL A 12 -6.40 -1.20 -4.00
N GLN A 13 -6.08 -0.33 -4.95
CA GLN A 13 -5.63 1.04 -4.65
C GLN A 13 -6.71 1.85 -3.94
N ARG A 14 -7.96 1.76 -4.41
CA ARG A 14 -9.10 2.47 -3.82
C ARG A 14 -9.33 2.04 -2.35
N VAL A 15 -9.35 0.73 -2.10
CA VAL A 15 -9.57 0.19 -0.74
C VAL A 15 -8.37 0.48 0.17
N THR A 16 -7.14 0.39 -0.34
CA THR A 16 -5.91 0.74 0.41
C THR A 16 -5.99 2.18 0.92
N LEU A 17 -6.32 3.13 0.04
CA LEU A 17 -6.42 4.54 0.42
C LEU A 17 -7.58 4.80 1.40
N ALA A 18 -8.71 4.13 1.20
CA ALA A 18 -9.85 4.23 2.10
C ALA A 18 -9.51 3.71 3.51
N ALA A 19 -8.83 2.55 3.61
CA ALA A 19 -8.41 1.96 4.88
C ALA A 19 -7.39 2.84 5.61
N HIS A 20 -6.38 3.34 4.90
CA HIS A 20 -5.39 4.27 5.45
C HIS A 20 -6.06 5.51 6.07
N LYS A 21 -7.01 6.13 5.35
CA LYS A 21 -7.75 7.30 5.84
C LYS A 21 -8.68 6.96 7.00
N ALA A 22 -9.42 5.85 6.91
CA ALA A 22 -10.38 5.44 7.93
C ALA A 22 -9.71 5.14 9.28
N LEU A 23 -8.47 4.63 9.26
CA LEU A 23 -7.67 4.35 10.46
C LEU A 23 -6.88 5.56 10.96
N GLY A 24 -6.97 6.71 10.30
CA GLY A 24 -6.18 7.90 10.65
C GLY A 24 -4.68 7.68 10.50
N CYS A 25 -4.26 6.78 9.60
CA CYS A 25 -2.85 6.58 9.31
C CYS A 25 -2.22 7.85 8.74
N ARG A 26 -0.92 8.01 8.99
CA ARG A 26 -0.08 9.12 8.50
C ARG A 26 1.24 8.54 7.97
N GLY A 27 1.96 9.31 7.15
CA GLY A 27 3.14 8.80 6.47
C GLY A 27 2.82 7.57 5.64
N VAL A 28 3.53 6.45 5.88
CA VAL A 28 3.34 5.20 5.12
C VAL A 28 2.59 4.16 5.96
N SER A 29 1.61 3.52 5.34
CA SER A 29 1.12 2.21 5.77
C SER A 29 1.10 1.23 4.60
N ARG A 30 1.31 -0.07 4.85
CA ARG A 30 1.11 -1.13 3.85
C ARG A 30 -0.20 -1.86 4.12
N ALA A 31 -1.07 -1.97 3.12
CA ALA A 31 -2.28 -2.78 3.20
C ALA A 31 -2.09 -4.09 2.44
N ASP A 32 -2.39 -5.21 3.09
CA ASP A 32 -2.23 -6.54 2.50
C ASP A 32 -3.59 -7.17 2.22
N PHE A 33 -3.71 -7.81 1.06
CA PHE A 33 -4.97 -8.32 0.54
C PHE A 33 -4.87 -9.80 0.19
N ARG A 34 -6.01 -10.48 0.26
CA ARG A 34 -6.25 -11.75 -0.41
C ARG A 34 -7.25 -11.53 -1.54
N PHE A 35 -6.90 -11.98 -2.73
CA PHE A 35 -7.79 -12.00 -3.88
C PHE A 35 -8.13 -13.46 -4.21
N ASP A 36 -9.42 -13.79 -4.23
CA ASP A 36 -9.95 -15.11 -4.58
C ASP A 36 -10.66 -15.01 -5.94
N ASP A 37 -9.98 -15.49 -6.98
CA ASP A 37 -10.47 -15.54 -8.36
C ASP A 37 -11.03 -16.93 -8.74
N THR A 38 -11.14 -17.84 -7.78
CA THR A 38 -11.57 -19.22 -8.04
C THR A 38 -13.09 -19.37 -8.19
N ARG A 39 -13.85 -18.35 -7.78
CA ARG A 39 -15.33 -18.36 -7.81
C ARG A 39 -15.86 -17.76 -9.10
N PRO A 40 -16.98 -18.27 -9.65
CA PRO A 40 -17.63 -17.67 -10.81
C PRO A 40 -18.07 -16.23 -10.51
N GLY A 41 -17.70 -15.28 -11.38
CA GLY A 41 -18.07 -13.86 -11.27
C GLY A 41 -16.87 -12.95 -11.08
N LYS A 42 -17.09 -11.77 -10.49
CA LYS A 42 -16.00 -10.87 -10.10
C LYS A 42 -15.33 -11.47 -8.86
N GLY A 43 -14.03 -11.77 -8.95
CA GLY A 43 -13.26 -12.34 -7.84
C GLY A 43 -13.42 -11.52 -6.55
N GLU A 44 -13.25 -12.16 -5.40
CA GLU A 44 -13.44 -11.54 -4.09
C GLU A 44 -12.12 -10.93 -3.59
N LEU A 45 -12.14 -9.64 -3.26
CA LEU A 45 -10.99 -8.94 -2.67
C LEU A 45 -11.22 -8.71 -1.18
N VAL A 46 -10.35 -9.27 -0.34
CA VAL A 46 -10.42 -9.17 1.13
C VAL A 46 -9.19 -8.44 1.65
N LEU A 47 -9.39 -7.33 2.35
CA LEU A 47 -8.33 -6.65 3.12
C LEU A 47 -8.00 -7.48 4.36
N LEU A 48 -6.75 -7.90 4.52
CA LEU A 48 -6.30 -8.72 5.65
C LEU A 48 -5.78 -7.85 6.80
N GLU A 49 -4.89 -6.91 6.49
CA GLU A 49 -4.26 -6.07 7.49
C GLU A 49 -3.82 -4.71 6.92
N VAL A 50 -3.65 -3.74 7.81
CA VAL A 50 -2.98 -2.47 7.55
C VAL A 50 -1.80 -2.34 8.50
N ASN A 51 -0.60 -2.47 7.97
CA ASN A 51 0.66 -2.34 8.68
C ASN A 51 1.07 -0.87 8.74
N THR A 52 1.00 -0.26 9.92
CA THR A 52 1.40 1.15 10.17
C THR A 52 2.91 1.33 10.34
N GLN A 53 3.66 0.24 10.52
CA GLN A 53 5.12 0.25 10.58
C GLN A 53 5.69 -0.87 9.69
N PRO A 54 5.65 -0.68 8.36
CA PRO A 54 6.16 -1.68 7.41
C PRO A 54 7.68 -1.77 7.46
N GLY A 55 8.22 -2.90 6.99
CA GLY A 55 9.67 -3.06 6.79
C GLY A 55 10.23 -2.05 5.79
N MET A 56 11.47 -1.61 6.03
CA MET A 56 12.20 -0.62 5.22
C MET A 56 13.57 -1.11 4.74
N THR A 57 13.85 -2.42 4.80
CA THR A 57 15.07 -2.98 4.23
C THR A 57 15.03 -2.95 2.69
N PRO A 58 16.16 -3.14 1.99
CA PRO A 58 16.18 -3.15 0.52
C PRO A 58 15.26 -4.17 -0.15
N THR A 59 14.89 -5.25 0.57
CA THR A 59 13.96 -6.29 0.10
C THR A 59 12.56 -6.16 0.70
N SER A 60 12.26 -5.05 1.39
CA SER A 60 10.93 -4.80 1.94
C SER A 60 10.00 -4.24 0.87
N LEU A 61 8.71 -4.58 0.98
CA LEU A 61 7.70 -4.22 -0.01
C LEU A 61 7.49 -2.71 -0.19
N VAL A 62 7.58 -1.91 0.87
CA VAL A 62 7.37 -0.45 0.75
C VAL A 62 8.45 0.22 -0.11
N PRO A 63 9.75 0.02 0.16
CA PRO A 63 10.82 0.47 -0.73
C PRO A 63 10.68 -0.05 -2.17
N GLU A 64 10.32 -1.32 -2.34
CA GLU A 64 10.14 -1.92 -3.68
C GLU A 64 8.99 -1.25 -4.46
N LEU A 65 7.83 -1.06 -3.82
CA LEU A 65 6.66 -0.41 -4.42
C LEU A 65 6.93 1.06 -4.75
N ALA A 66 7.65 1.78 -3.89
CA ALA A 66 8.04 3.17 -4.15
C ALA A 66 8.96 3.27 -5.37
N ASN A 67 9.95 2.37 -5.47
CA ASN A 67 10.85 2.30 -6.62
C ASN A 67 10.10 1.96 -7.91
N LEU A 68 9.13 1.03 -7.86
CA LEU A 68 8.25 0.75 -9.00
C LEU A 68 7.39 1.96 -9.41
N ALA A 69 7.06 2.85 -8.46
CA ALA A 69 6.37 4.11 -8.71
C ALA A 69 7.31 5.26 -9.13
N GLY A 70 8.62 5.00 -9.27
CA GLY A 70 9.61 5.96 -9.73
C GLY A 70 10.30 6.77 -8.63
N TYR A 71 10.11 6.42 -7.35
CA TYR A 71 10.77 7.08 -6.22
C TYR A 71 11.96 6.26 -5.72
N SER A 72 13.13 6.89 -5.63
CA SER A 72 14.28 6.28 -4.97
C SER A 72 14.04 6.11 -3.47
N TYR A 73 14.81 5.21 -2.84
CA TYR A 73 14.76 5.03 -1.39
C TYR A 73 15.05 6.32 -0.63
N ALA A 74 16.00 7.13 -1.11
CA ALA A 74 16.34 8.41 -0.49
C ALA A 74 15.18 9.42 -0.57
N GLU A 75 14.48 9.50 -1.71
CA GLU A 75 13.30 10.34 -1.86
C GLU A 75 12.16 9.89 -0.94
N LEU A 76 11.90 8.59 -0.85
CA LEU A 76 10.90 8.04 0.05
C LEU A 76 11.19 8.40 1.51
N VAL A 77 12.42 8.18 1.97
CA VAL A 77 12.82 8.48 3.36
C VAL A 77 12.79 9.99 3.62
N SER A 78 13.26 10.81 2.68
CA SER A 78 13.22 12.27 2.83
C SER A 78 11.78 12.76 2.98
N TRP A 79 10.87 12.29 2.13
CA TRP A 79 9.45 12.59 2.23
C TRP A 79 8.84 12.16 3.57
N MET A 80 9.16 10.95 4.06
CA MET A 80 8.66 10.46 5.36
C MET A 80 9.12 11.35 6.52
N VAL A 81 10.37 11.85 6.48
CA VAL A 81 10.93 12.74 7.50
C VAL A 81 10.32 14.14 7.41
N GLU A 82 10.06 14.65 6.20
CA GLU A 82 9.42 15.95 5.98
C GLU A 82 7.94 15.96 6.37
N ASP A 83 7.22 14.86 6.14
CA ASP A 83 5.82 14.68 6.54
C ASP A 83 5.67 14.52 8.07
N ALA A 84 6.70 13.98 8.73
CA ALA A 84 6.69 13.76 10.17
C ALA A 84 6.57 15.10 10.93
N SER A 85 5.39 15.34 11.49
CA SER A 85 5.08 16.54 12.27
C SER A 85 4.38 16.19 13.57
N CYS A 86 4.63 16.99 14.61
CA CYS A 86 3.83 16.98 15.84
C CYS A 86 2.61 17.89 15.65
N ASP A 87 1.45 17.45 16.12
CA ASP A 87 0.22 18.26 16.25
C ASP A 87 -0.41 18.78 14.95
N ARG A 88 -0.61 17.89 13.97
CA ARG A 88 -1.41 18.15 12.76
C ARG A 88 -2.72 17.36 12.75
#